data_AF-A0A1B6IF78-F1
#
_entry.id   AF-A0A1B6IF78-F1
#
_cell.length_a   1.000
_cell.length_b   1.000
_cell.length_c   1.000
_cell.angle_alpha   90.00
_cell.angle_beta   90.00
_cell.angle_gamma   90.00
#
_symmetry.space_group_name_H-M   'P 1'
#
loop_
_entity.id
_entity.type
_entity.pdbx_description
1 polymer ?
#
loop_
_entity_poly.entity_id
_entity_poly.type
_entity_poly.pdbx_seq_one_letter_code
_entity_poly.pdbx_strand_id
1 'polypeptide(L)'
;SQVGNAADSEAGVDVSKLLEALASAWERIFDNDNSGPIASIKAAAASVAGTVAQVAQALLDSEPAVQLTKDDKAAPPITVRAQQVKSELEETKALRARLESREADIRELKMSLRSKQEELGELQVRKDLAEKRLANQSREDKMAIEKLERKLEEAQKQMQRKEKEFEETMDHLQADIDSLESERGELKDKLKNYSKKVFIEGVKSSVVNATLSSSQNTSVRESPLLLNEIRSLKLALKNEQSEKFKLQIDHIKNLLDQLKPLNIPKRKSTEELKHLSIKAQTLLSDIQRDMLPTVVDISKRRPGEPSLEPANHIVRRMQQEKLLQERVNKLQDEVMCEIVKRKRGGKVETDLAVFPTPEMSKALAETEPIVIGELTLPRTENDSKNVVPVYL
;
A
#
# COMPACT_ATOMS: atom_id res chain seq x y z
N SER A 1 53.55 38.66 -14.25
CA SER A 1 53.44 37.21 -14.53
C SER A 1 52.57 36.58 -13.46
N GLN A 2 51.42 36.07 -13.87
CA GLN A 2 50.50 35.26 -13.06
C GLN A 2 51.14 33.93 -12.67
N VAL A 3 50.93 33.51 -11.41
CA VAL A 3 50.48 32.19 -10.90
C VAL A 3 50.42 32.43 -9.37
N GLY A 4 49.36 32.22 -8.59
CA GLY A 4 48.09 31.52 -8.74
C GLY A 4 47.72 31.09 -7.32
N ASN A 5 46.76 31.77 -6.70
CA ASN A 5 46.17 31.42 -5.40
C ASN A 5 45.68 29.97 -5.43
N ALA A 6 46.00 29.19 -4.40
CA ALA A 6 45.21 28.02 -4.00
C ALA A 6 45.36 27.83 -2.48
N ALA A 7 44.70 28.71 -1.74
CA ALA A 7 44.19 28.37 -0.43
C ALA A 7 42.97 27.47 -0.69
N ASP A 8 43.16 26.15 -0.59
CA ASP A 8 42.06 25.20 -0.66
C ASP A 8 42.16 24.17 0.47
N SER A 9 41.17 24.28 1.36
CA SER A 9 40.55 23.19 2.11
C SER A 9 41.31 22.56 3.29
N GLU A 10 41.29 23.25 4.44
CA GLU A 10 41.00 22.58 5.72
C GLU A 10 39.53 22.13 5.74
N ALA A 11 39.17 21.18 4.87
CA ALA A 11 37.95 20.40 5.04
C ALA A 11 38.32 19.22 5.92
N GLY A 12 38.00 19.31 7.21
CA GLY A 12 38.08 18.15 8.10
C GLY A 12 37.39 16.95 7.44
N VAL A 13 38.02 15.79 7.50
CA VAL A 13 37.46 14.56 6.93
C VAL A 13 36.08 14.34 7.53
N ASP A 14 35.06 14.27 6.67
CA ASP A 14 33.68 14.00 7.08
C ASP A 14 33.65 12.71 7.92
N VAL A 15 33.15 12.83 9.15
CA VAL A 15 33.07 11.75 10.14
C VAL A 15 32.38 10.52 9.55
N SER A 16 31.42 10.74 8.66
CA SER A 16 30.69 9.68 7.96
C SER A 16 31.60 8.84 7.07
N LYS A 17 32.51 9.49 6.33
CA LYS A 17 33.48 8.81 5.45
C LYS A 17 34.55 8.08 6.26
N LEU A 18 34.91 8.62 7.42
CA LEU A 18 35.88 8.01 8.31
C LEU A 18 35.32 6.75 8.98
N LEU A 19 34.03 6.77 9.36
CA LEU A 19 33.31 5.60 9.86
C LEU A 19 33.13 4.52 8.79
N GLU A 20 32.86 4.90 7.55
CA GLU A 20 32.74 3.97 6.43
C GLU A 20 34.09 3.31 6.09
N ALA A 21 35.18 4.07 6.09
CA ALA A 21 36.53 3.55 5.93
C ALA A 21 36.93 2.60 7.07
N LEU A 22 36.52 2.90 8.31
CA LEU A 22 36.75 2.04 9.48
C LEU A 22 35.95 0.75 9.39
N ALA A 23 34.68 0.80 8.98
CA ALA A 23 33.85 -0.38 8.78
C ALA A 23 34.41 -1.29 7.68
N SER A 24 34.82 -0.72 6.55
CA SER A 24 35.42 -1.47 5.45
C SER A 24 36.76 -2.11 5.83
N ALA A 25 37.60 -1.41 6.60
CA ALA A 25 38.86 -1.98 7.10
C ALA A 25 38.62 -3.10 8.13
N TRP A 26 37.56 -2.97 8.95
CA TRP A 26 37.19 -3.97 9.94
C TRP A 26 36.69 -5.27 9.31
N GLU A 27 35.77 -5.19 8.35
CA GLU A 27 35.27 -6.36 7.61
C GLU A 27 36.42 -7.13 6.95
N ARG A 28 37.35 -6.44 6.29
CA ARG A 28 38.52 -7.06 5.65
C ARG A 28 39.44 -7.86 6.57
N ILE A 29 39.46 -7.55 7.87
CA ILE A 29 40.36 -8.18 8.85
C ILE A 29 39.60 -9.20 9.70
N PHE A 30 38.32 -8.93 9.97
CA PHE A 30 37.48 -9.67 10.92
C PHE A 30 36.15 -10.07 10.26
N ASP A 31 36.23 -10.84 9.17
CA ASP A 31 35.09 -11.31 8.35
C ASP A 31 34.00 -12.10 9.14
N ASN A 32 34.24 -12.48 10.39
CA ASN A 32 33.35 -13.34 11.20
C ASN A 32 32.91 -12.75 12.56
N ASP A 33 33.30 -11.52 12.90
CA ASP A 33 32.90 -10.91 14.17
C ASP A 33 31.63 -10.06 14.00
N ASN A 34 30.53 -10.50 14.59
CA ASN A 34 29.25 -9.76 14.65
C ASN A 34 29.32 -8.49 15.54
N SER A 35 30.48 -8.21 16.15
CA SER A 35 30.75 -7.00 16.89
C SER A 35 31.40 -5.97 15.96
N GLY A 36 30.64 -4.95 15.56
CA GLY A 36 31.17 -3.87 14.72
C GLY A 36 32.38 -3.14 15.35
N PRO A 37 33.15 -2.37 14.54
CA PRO A 37 34.44 -1.81 14.93
C PRO A 37 34.38 -0.95 16.21
N ILE A 38 33.33 -0.14 16.35
CA ILE A 38 33.14 0.74 17.50
C ILE A 38 32.88 -0.06 18.78
N ALA A 39 32.11 -1.14 18.69
CA ALA A 39 31.80 -1.99 19.84
C ALA A 39 33.04 -2.75 20.31
N SER A 40 33.85 -3.24 19.38
CA SER A 40 35.09 -3.96 19.68
C SER A 40 36.14 -3.04 20.30
N ILE A 41 36.34 -1.82 19.76
CA ILE A 41 37.24 -0.81 20.35
C ILE A 41 36.78 -0.43 21.76
N LYS A 42 35.48 -0.27 21.97
CA LYS A 42 34.93 0.05 23.30
C LYS A 42 35.15 -1.09 24.30
N ALA A 43 34.99 -2.34 23.88
CA ALA A 43 35.27 -3.52 24.70
C ALA A 43 36.76 -3.63 25.05
N ALA A 44 37.64 -3.38 24.08
CA ALA A 44 39.09 -3.36 24.29
C ALA A 44 39.51 -2.24 25.25
N ALA A 45 38.97 -1.03 25.10
CA ALA A 45 39.23 0.08 26.01
C ALA A 45 38.73 -0.19 27.44
N ALA A 46 37.56 -0.82 27.58
CA ALA A 46 37.04 -1.23 28.88
C ALA A 46 37.93 -2.30 29.54
N SER A 47 38.46 -3.25 28.76
CA SER A 47 39.42 -4.25 29.23
C SER A 47 40.71 -3.61 29.74
N VAL A 48 41.30 -2.68 28.97
CA VAL A 48 42.51 -1.94 29.38
C VAL A 48 42.25 -1.08 30.62
N ALA A 49 41.10 -0.41 30.71
CA ALA A 49 40.74 0.33 31.91
C ALA A 49 40.62 -0.59 33.13
N GLY A 50 40.07 -1.80 32.96
CA GLY A 50 39.99 -2.82 33.99
C GLY A 50 41.36 -3.31 34.46
N THR A 51 42.29 -3.59 33.55
CA THR A 51 43.64 -4.02 33.91
C THR A 51 44.43 -2.91 34.58
N VAL A 52 44.31 -1.66 34.12
CA VAL A 52 44.92 -0.50 34.78
C VAL A 52 44.36 -0.30 36.19
N ALA A 53 43.05 -0.49 36.39
CA ALA A 53 42.44 -0.43 37.71
C ALA A 53 42.96 -1.55 38.64
N GLN A 54 43.12 -2.77 38.12
CA GLN A 54 43.70 -3.89 38.88
C GLN A 54 45.17 -3.64 39.24
N VAL A 55 45.96 -3.10 38.30
CA VAL A 55 47.37 -2.74 38.55
C VAL A 55 47.46 -1.58 39.55
N ALA A 56 46.61 -0.56 39.44
CA ALA A 56 46.54 0.54 40.40
C ALA A 56 46.16 0.03 41.80
N GLN A 57 45.21 -0.91 41.89
CA GLN A 57 44.84 -1.55 43.16
C GLN A 57 45.99 -2.36 43.74
N ALA A 58 46.69 -3.15 42.92
CA ALA A 58 47.86 -3.92 43.34
C ALA A 58 49.06 -3.03 43.76
N LEU A 59 49.18 -1.83 43.17
CA LEU A 59 50.17 -0.82 43.56
C LEU A 59 49.80 -0.07 44.85
N LEU A 60 48.50 0.18 45.08
CA LEU A 60 47.98 0.73 46.32
C LEU A 60 48.14 -0.25 47.49
N ASP A 61 48.01 -1.55 47.21
CA ASP A 61 48.26 -2.61 48.18
C ASP A 61 49.76 -2.86 48.43
N SER A 62 50.66 -2.22 47.67
CA SER A 62 52.11 -2.30 47.85
C SER A 62 52.69 -1.07 48.57
N GLU A 63 52.44 -0.96 49.88
CA GLU A 63 53.38 -0.30 50.80
C GLU A 63 54.07 -1.35 51.71
N PRO A 64 55.33 -1.11 52.13
CA PRO A 64 56.20 -2.16 52.65
C PRO A 64 55.94 -2.40 54.14
N ALA A 65 54.99 -3.29 54.44
CA ALA A 65 54.94 -3.98 55.72
C ALA A 65 55.16 -5.47 55.47
N VAL A 66 56.32 -5.93 55.91
CA VAL A 66 56.69 -7.34 56.05
C VAL A 66 55.55 -8.10 56.73
N GLN A 67 54.70 -8.73 55.93
CA GLN A 67 53.84 -9.81 56.36
C GLN A 67 54.30 -11.05 55.62
N LEU A 68 54.91 -11.93 56.39
CA LEU A 68 55.36 -13.24 55.96
C LEU A 68 54.28 -13.91 55.11
N THR A 69 54.72 -14.30 53.92
CA THR A 69 54.10 -15.26 53.00
C THR A 69 53.10 -16.19 53.70
N LYS A 70 51.80 -15.99 53.43
CA LYS A 70 50.88 -17.13 53.47
C LYS A 70 51.25 -17.98 52.27
N ASP A 71 51.81 -19.15 52.54
CA ASP A 71 52.01 -20.19 51.55
C ASP A 71 50.68 -20.47 50.83
N ASP A 72 50.56 -20.02 49.59
CA ASP A 72 49.69 -20.66 48.62
C ASP A 72 50.23 -22.07 48.44
N LYS A 73 49.68 -23.02 49.20
CA LYS A 73 49.84 -24.44 48.90
C LYS A 73 49.26 -24.66 47.51
N ALA A 74 50.13 -24.65 46.50
CA ALA A 74 49.80 -25.10 45.16
C ALA A 74 49.08 -26.44 45.30
N ALA A 75 47.81 -26.48 44.84
CA ALA A 75 46.99 -27.67 44.97
C ALA A 75 47.73 -28.87 44.38
N PRO A 76 47.78 -30.02 45.08
CA PRO A 76 48.59 -31.15 44.63
C PRO A 76 48.19 -31.55 43.20
N PRO A 77 49.14 -31.92 42.32
CA PRO A 77 48.85 -32.15 40.89
C PRO A 77 47.70 -33.14 40.61
N ILE A 78 47.42 -34.06 41.54
CA ILE A 78 46.31 -35.01 41.47
C ILE A 78 44.93 -34.33 41.62
N THR A 79 44.81 -33.28 42.45
CA THR A 79 43.55 -32.54 42.59
C THR A 79 43.28 -31.66 41.38
N VAL A 80 44.33 -31.10 40.78
CA VAL A 80 44.22 -30.33 39.52
C VAL A 80 43.77 -31.24 38.38
N ARG A 81 44.39 -32.42 38.21
CA ARG A 81 43.93 -33.41 37.23
C ARG A 81 42.51 -33.89 37.49
N ALA A 82 42.14 -34.14 38.75
CA ALA A 82 40.78 -34.56 39.09
C ALA A 82 39.74 -33.46 38.80
N GLN A 83 40.07 -32.19 39.04
CA GLN A 83 39.21 -31.05 38.68
C GLN A 83 39.09 -30.91 37.16
N GLN A 84 40.18 -31.07 36.43
CA GLN A 84 40.17 -31.04 34.96
C GLN A 84 39.28 -32.14 34.37
N VAL A 85 39.43 -33.39 34.82
CA VAL A 85 38.58 -34.51 34.36
C VAL A 85 37.11 -34.28 34.73
N LYS A 86 36.81 -33.67 35.89
CA LYS A 86 35.44 -33.28 36.24
C LYS A 86 34.89 -32.20 35.30
N SER A 87 35.68 -31.18 34.98
CA SER A 87 35.31 -30.14 34.01
C SER A 87 35.02 -30.76 32.64
N GLU A 88 35.92 -31.60 32.14
CA GLU A 88 35.76 -32.29 30.84
C GLU A 88 34.52 -33.21 30.84
N LEU A 89 34.20 -33.87 31.96
CA LEU A 89 32.98 -34.67 32.09
C LEU A 89 31.70 -33.81 32.07
N GLU A 90 31.74 -32.64 32.70
CA GLU A 90 30.60 -31.70 32.68
C GLU A 90 30.43 -31.07 31.30
N GLU A 91 31.52 -30.69 30.64
CA GLU A 91 31.54 -30.18 29.27
C GLU A 91 31.03 -31.23 28.28
N THR A 92 31.45 -32.49 28.39
CA THR A 92 30.95 -33.57 27.52
C THR A 92 29.47 -33.87 27.74
N LYS A 93 28.96 -33.77 28.97
CA LYS A 93 27.51 -33.87 29.25
C LYS A 93 26.74 -32.72 28.61
N ALA A 94 27.23 -31.48 28.76
CA ALA A 94 26.62 -30.31 28.13
C ALA A 94 26.63 -30.43 26.60
N LEU A 95 27.73 -30.88 25.99
CA LEU A 95 27.80 -31.11 24.55
C LEU A 95 26.86 -32.22 24.08
N ARG A 96 26.70 -33.29 24.86
CA ARG A 96 25.77 -34.38 24.53
C ARG A 96 24.32 -33.90 24.53
N ALA A 97 23.92 -33.17 25.57
CA ALA A 97 22.56 -32.72 25.69
C ALA A 97 22.22 -31.61 24.67
N ARG A 98 23.22 -30.78 24.33
CA ARG A 98 23.22 -29.86 23.18
C ARG A 98 23.05 -30.60 21.83
N LEU A 99 23.65 -31.77 21.67
CA LEU A 99 23.52 -32.60 20.47
C LEU A 99 22.13 -33.24 20.36
N GLU A 100 21.63 -33.82 21.45
CA GLU A 100 20.27 -34.39 21.52
C GLU A 100 19.19 -33.31 21.23
N SER A 101 19.41 -32.09 21.72
CA SER A 101 18.64 -30.89 21.36
C SER A 101 18.61 -30.64 19.86
N ARG A 102 19.76 -30.59 19.19
CA ARG A 102 19.83 -30.38 17.73
C ARG A 102 19.19 -31.53 16.96
N GLU A 103 19.31 -32.77 17.43
CA GLU A 103 18.65 -33.90 16.78
C GLU A 103 17.12 -33.81 16.87
N ALA A 104 16.59 -33.27 17.97
CA ALA A 104 15.17 -32.97 18.08
C ALA A 104 14.73 -31.86 17.10
N ASP A 105 15.47 -30.75 17.04
CA ASP A 105 15.22 -29.65 16.08
C ASP A 105 15.21 -30.18 14.64
N ILE A 106 16.19 -31.01 14.28
CA ILE A 106 16.32 -31.58 12.92
C ILE A 106 15.11 -32.47 12.60
N ARG A 107 14.62 -33.26 13.56
CA ARG A 107 13.43 -34.10 13.38
C ARG A 107 12.18 -33.25 13.17
N GLU A 108 12.00 -32.21 13.97
CA GLU A 108 10.87 -31.29 13.85
C GLU A 108 10.90 -30.53 12.52
N LEU A 109 12.06 -29.99 12.13
CA LEU A 109 12.25 -29.30 10.86
C LEU A 109 11.96 -30.22 9.67
N LYS A 110 12.35 -31.50 9.74
CA LYS A 110 12.01 -32.49 8.71
C LYS A 110 10.52 -32.76 8.61
N MET A 111 9.80 -32.80 9.73
CA MET A 111 8.35 -32.97 9.74
C MET A 111 7.64 -31.73 9.18
N SER A 112 8.07 -30.54 9.60
CA SER A 112 7.58 -29.26 9.06
C SER A 112 7.81 -29.15 7.55
N LEU A 113 9.00 -29.54 7.08
CA LEU A 113 9.32 -29.55 5.64
C LEU A 113 8.38 -30.47 4.85
N ARG A 114 8.10 -31.68 5.36
CA ARG A 114 7.17 -32.62 4.72
C ARG A 114 5.75 -32.05 4.65
N SER A 115 5.26 -31.50 5.76
CA SER A 115 3.95 -30.85 5.80
C SER A 115 3.86 -29.69 4.81
N LYS A 116 4.89 -28.84 4.73
CA LYS A 116 4.95 -27.76 3.74
C LYS A 116 5.01 -28.26 2.30
N GLN A 117 5.67 -29.39 2.06
CA GLN A 117 5.71 -30.02 0.73
C GLN A 117 4.35 -30.59 0.33
N GLU A 118 3.58 -31.14 1.28
CA GLU A 118 2.19 -31.57 1.06
C GLU A 118 1.26 -30.37 0.78
N GLU A 119 1.35 -29.30 1.57
CA GLU A 119 0.61 -28.05 1.33
C GLU A 119 0.89 -27.48 -0.07
N LEU A 120 2.16 -27.45 -0.49
CA LEU A 120 2.55 -27.04 -1.84
C LEU A 120 1.96 -27.96 -2.92
N GLY A 121 1.93 -29.27 -2.67
CA GLY A 121 1.29 -30.25 -3.55
C GLY A 121 -0.22 -29.98 -3.72
N GLU A 122 -0.94 -29.70 -2.64
CA GLU A 122 -2.36 -29.34 -2.70
C GLU A 122 -2.60 -28.04 -3.45
N LEU A 123 -1.78 -27.01 -3.19
CA LEU A 123 -1.88 -25.73 -3.87
C LEU A 123 -1.60 -25.87 -5.38
N GLN A 124 -0.64 -26.71 -5.76
CA GLN A 124 -0.34 -27.02 -7.16
C GLN A 124 -1.55 -27.68 -7.85
N VAL A 125 -2.20 -28.66 -7.21
CA VAL A 125 -3.41 -29.29 -7.77
C VAL A 125 -4.56 -28.28 -7.91
N ARG A 126 -4.76 -27.40 -6.91
CA ARG A 126 -5.77 -26.34 -6.99
C ARG A 126 -5.49 -25.36 -8.13
N LYS A 127 -4.22 -25.00 -8.33
CA LYS A 127 -3.77 -24.17 -9.45
C LYS A 127 -4.07 -24.84 -10.78
N ASP A 128 -3.66 -26.10 -10.97
CA ASP A 128 -3.87 -26.83 -12.22
C ASP A 128 -5.37 -26.98 -12.56
N LEU A 129 -6.21 -27.18 -11.54
CA LEU A 129 -7.67 -27.22 -11.72
C LEU A 129 -8.24 -25.85 -12.14
N ALA A 130 -7.77 -24.77 -11.55
CA ALA A 130 -8.18 -23.41 -11.90
C ALA A 130 -7.74 -23.05 -13.34
N GLU A 131 -6.51 -23.39 -13.72
CA GLU A 131 -5.99 -23.20 -15.08
C GLU A 131 -6.81 -23.99 -16.11
N LYS A 132 -7.16 -25.25 -15.81
CA LYS A 132 -8.02 -26.06 -16.67
C LYS A 132 -9.43 -25.47 -16.81
N ARG A 133 -10.02 -24.96 -15.73
CA ARG A 133 -11.32 -24.28 -15.77
C ARG A 133 -11.24 -23.02 -16.63
N LEU A 134 -10.18 -22.23 -16.48
CA LEU A 134 -9.97 -21.03 -17.28
C LEU A 134 -9.80 -21.36 -18.78
N ALA A 135 -9.04 -22.41 -19.10
CA ALA A 135 -8.88 -22.86 -20.49
C ALA A 135 -10.19 -23.33 -21.11
N ASN A 136 -11.02 -24.06 -20.35
CA ASN A 136 -12.35 -24.48 -20.78
C ASN A 136 -13.28 -23.28 -21.00
N GLN A 137 -13.34 -22.35 -20.05
CA GLN A 137 -14.14 -21.13 -20.17
C GLN A 137 -13.72 -20.32 -21.40
N SER A 138 -12.41 -20.13 -21.62
CA SER A 138 -11.90 -19.42 -22.79
C SER A 138 -12.31 -20.09 -24.10
N ARG A 139 -12.36 -21.42 -24.14
CA ARG A 139 -12.85 -22.16 -25.32
C ARG A 139 -14.35 -21.96 -25.51
N GLU A 140 -15.15 -22.01 -24.44
CA GLU A 140 -16.59 -21.77 -24.50
C GLU A 140 -16.91 -20.35 -24.97
N ASP A 141 -16.19 -19.35 -24.46
CA ASP A 141 -16.32 -17.96 -24.86
C ASP A 141 -16.00 -17.78 -26.35
N LYS A 142 -14.92 -18.39 -26.85
CA LYS A 142 -14.59 -18.39 -28.28
C LYS A 142 -15.71 -19.00 -29.13
N MET A 143 -16.26 -20.14 -28.73
CA MET A 143 -17.39 -20.75 -29.44
C MET A 143 -18.65 -19.90 -29.38
N ALA A 144 -18.87 -19.15 -28.29
CA ALA A 144 -20.00 -18.23 -28.16
C ALA A 144 -19.84 -17.01 -29.07
N ILE A 145 -18.62 -16.46 -29.16
CA ILE A 145 -18.27 -15.37 -30.09
C ILE A 145 -18.52 -15.81 -31.54
N GLU A 146 -17.98 -16.96 -31.96
CA GLU A 146 -18.20 -17.50 -33.31
C GLU A 146 -19.70 -17.69 -33.63
N LYS A 147 -20.50 -18.14 -32.66
CA LYS A 147 -21.96 -18.28 -32.82
C LYS A 147 -22.65 -16.93 -32.98
N LEU A 148 -22.21 -15.91 -32.25
CA LEU A 148 -22.76 -14.56 -32.35
C LEU A 148 -22.38 -13.90 -33.68
N GLU A 149 -21.14 -14.06 -34.12
CA GLU A 149 -20.67 -13.58 -35.43
C GLU A 149 -21.49 -14.19 -36.58
N ARG A 150 -21.72 -15.52 -36.57
CA ARG A 150 -22.57 -16.16 -37.58
C ARG A 150 -24.01 -15.63 -37.60
N LYS A 151 -24.60 -15.41 -36.41
CA LYS A 151 -25.95 -14.83 -36.31
C LYS A 151 -25.99 -13.38 -36.82
N LEU A 152 -24.93 -12.62 -36.56
CA LEU A 152 -24.79 -11.25 -37.03
C LEU A 152 -24.71 -11.23 -38.56
N GLU A 153 -23.86 -12.06 -39.17
CA GLU A 153 -23.74 -12.19 -40.62
C GLU A 153 -25.06 -12.64 -41.27
N GLU A 154 -25.75 -13.62 -40.68
CA GLU A 154 -27.04 -14.10 -41.16
C GLU A 154 -28.10 -12.99 -41.13
N ALA A 155 -28.19 -12.24 -40.04
CA ALA A 155 -29.11 -11.12 -39.90
C ALA A 155 -28.80 -9.98 -40.89
N GLN A 156 -27.52 -9.64 -41.08
CA GLN A 156 -27.09 -8.65 -42.07
C GLN A 156 -27.46 -9.08 -43.49
N LYS A 157 -27.21 -10.34 -43.84
CA LYS A 157 -27.58 -10.89 -45.15
C LYS A 157 -29.09 -10.91 -45.36
N GLN A 158 -29.87 -11.21 -44.31
CA GLN A 158 -31.33 -11.15 -44.37
C GLN A 158 -31.82 -9.72 -44.61
N MET A 159 -31.23 -8.73 -43.94
CA MET A 159 -31.54 -7.32 -44.14
C MET A 159 -31.26 -6.87 -45.58
N GLN A 160 -30.07 -7.20 -46.11
CA GLN A 160 -29.72 -6.88 -47.51
C GLN A 160 -30.67 -7.53 -48.52
N ARG A 161 -31.09 -8.78 -48.28
CA ARG A 161 -32.10 -9.44 -49.13
C ARG A 161 -33.43 -8.70 -49.08
N LYS A 162 -33.85 -8.24 -47.91
CA LYS A 162 -35.09 -7.47 -47.73
C LYS A 162 -35.00 -6.11 -48.41
N GLU A 163 -33.88 -5.41 -48.29
CA GLU A 163 -33.62 -4.16 -49.02
C GLU A 163 -33.76 -4.36 -50.53
N LYS A 164 -33.15 -5.43 -51.07
CA LYS A 164 -33.28 -5.76 -52.50
C LYS A 164 -34.71 -6.11 -52.90
N GLU A 165 -35.43 -6.90 -52.11
CA GLU A 165 -36.84 -7.21 -52.35
C GLU A 165 -37.71 -5.93 -52.37
N PHE A 166 -37.42 -4.95 -51.50
CA PHE A 166 -38.10 -3.66 -51.48
C PHE A 166 -37.76 -2.81 -52.70
N GLU A 167 -36.49 -2.76 -53.11
CA GLU A 167 -36.08 -2.08 -54.35
C GLU A 167 -36.80 -2.66 -55.58
N GLU A 168 -36.83 -3.99 -55.71
CA GLU A 168 -37.54 -4.67 -56.81
C GLU A 168 -39.05 -4.37 -56.82
N THR A 169 -39.68 -4.28 -55.63
CA THR A 169 -41.11 -3.90 -55.56
C THR A 169 -41.33 -2.43 -55.86
N MET A 170 -40.42 -1.54 -55.46
CA MET A 170 -40.48 -0.12 -55.80
C MET A 170 -40.32 0.09 -57.31
N ASP A 171 -39.40 -0.63 -57.96
CA ASP A 171 -39.20 -0.60 -59.41
C ASP A 171 -40.45 -1.08 -60.15
N HIS A 172 -41.09 -2.16 -59.69
CA HIS A 172 -42.36 -2.63 -60.27
C HIS A 172 -43.48 -1.58 -60.16
N LEU A 173 -43.64 -0.97 -58.98
CA LEU A 173 -44.65 0.07 -58.77
C LEU A 173 -44.38 1.30 -59.65
N GLN A 174 -43.11 1.67 -59.82
CA GLN A 174 -42.75 2.79 -60.69
C GLN A 174 -43.05 2.48 -62.16
N ALA A 175 -42.76 1.26 -62.62
CA ALA A 175 -43.11 0.81 -63.97
C ALA A 175 -44.64 0.83 -64.20
N ASP A 176 -45.43 0.42 -63.21
CA ASP A 176 -46.89 0.48 -63.26
C ASP A 176 -47.39 1.94 -63.35
N ILE A 177 -46.79 2.86 -62.58
CA ILE A 177 -47.08 4.30 -62.66
C ILE A 177 -46.82 4.82 -64.06
N ASP A 178 -45.64 4.55 -64.62
CA ASP A 178 -45.24 5.03 -65.95
C ASP A 178 -46.16 4.45 -67.05
N SER A 179 -46.55 3.18 -66.93
CA SER A 179 -47.52 2.54 -67.82
C SER A 179 -48.89 3.21 -67.75
N LEU A 180 -49.42 3.43 -66.54
CA LEU A 180 -50.69 4.13 -66.34
C LEU A 180 -50.65 5.57 -66.83
N GLU A 181 -49.53 6.27 -66.67
CA GLU A 181 -49.36 7.62 -67.19
C GLU A 181 -49.32 7.64 -68.73
N SER A 182 -48.68 6.67 -69.35
CA SER A 182 -48.69 6.46 -70.80
C SER A 182 -50.10 6.16 -71.31
N GLU A 183 -50.80 5.19 -70.71
CA GLU A 183 -52.19 4.87 -71.05
C GLU A 183 -53.11 6.07 -70.87
N ARG A 184 -52.95 6.83 -69.78
CA ARG A 184 -53.69 8.07 -69.56
C ARG A 184 -53.38 9.10 -70.64
N GLY A 185 -52.12 9.22 -71.05
CA GLY A 185 -51.67 10.08 -72.15
C GLY A 185 -52.31 9.69 -73.48
N GLU A 186 -52.26 8.41 -73.83
CA GLU A 186 -52.91 7.85 -75.01
C GLU A 186 -54.43 8.07 -75.00
N LEU A 187 -55.10 7.83 -73.87
CA LEU A 187 -56.54 8.06 -73.74
C LEU A 187 -56.88 9.55 -73.88
N LYS A 188 -56.05 10.44 -73.34
CA LYS A 188 -56.21 11.88 -73.50
C LYS A 188 -56.05 12.29 -74.97
N ASP A 189 -55.10 11.72 -75.69
CA ASP A 189 -54.90 12.01 -77.12
C ASP A 189 -55.97 11.35 -78.00
N LYS A 190 -56.39 10.11 -77.69
CA LYS A 190 -57.57 9.47 -78.27
C LYS A 190 -58.79 10.35 -78.05
N LEU A 191 -59.02 10.89 -76.84
CA LEU A 191 -60.13 11.79 -76.55
C LEU A 191 -60.04 13.11 -77.33
N LYS A 192 -58.87 13.74 -77.44
CA LYS A 192 -58.70 14.93 -78.29
C LYS A 192 -59.00 14.62 -79.76
N ASN A 193 -58.54 13.47 -80.25
CA ASN A 193 -58.75 13.04 -81.62
C ASN A 193 -60.21 12.59 -81.85
N TYR A 194 -60.85 12.03 -80.83
CA TYR A 194 -62.26 11.64 -80.82
C TYR A 194 -63.14 12.89 -80.77
N SER A 195 -62.82 13.90 -79.95
CA SER A 195 -63.50 15.20 -79.95
C SER A 195 -63.38 15.93 -81.30
N LYS A 196 -62.26 15.73 -82.03
CA LYS A 196 -62.12 16.20 -83.43
C LYS A 196 -62.96 15.39 -84.43
N LYS A 197 -63.19 14.09 -84.20
CA LYS A 197 -64.07 13.23 -85.02
C LYS A 197 -65.57 13.37 -84.68
N VAL A 198 -65.92 13.54 -83.42
CA VAL A 198 -67.30 13.70 -82.90
C VAL A 198 -67.90 15.06 -83.22
N PHE A 199 -67.08 16.08 -83.52
CA PHE A 199 -67.59 17.30 -84.14
C PHE A 199 -68.13 17.07 -85.57
N ILE A 200 -67.80 15.93 -86.20
CA ILE A 200 -68.27 15.56 -87.54
C ILE A 200 -69.34 14.46 -87.51
N GLU A 201 -69.46 13.66 -86.44
CA GLU A 201 -70.47 12.59 -86.40
C GLU A 201 -71.05 12.43 -84.99
N GLY A 202 -72.33 12.79 -84.86
CA GLY A 202 -73.01 13.03 -83.60
C GLY A 202 -73.46 11.79 -82.82
N VAL A 203 -73.54 12.00 -81.50
CA VAL A 203 -74.52 11.50 -80.51
C VAL A 203 -75.01 10.05 -80.62
N LYS A 204 -74.72 9.22 -79.61
CA LYS A 204 -75.72 8.61 -78.68
C LYS A 204 -75.15 7.47 -77.81
N SER A 205 -75.59 7.49 -76.54
CA SER A 205 -75.77 6.35 -75.62
C SER A 205 -74.50 5.68 -75.10
N SER A 206 -74.47 5.00 -73.96
CA SER A 206 -75.23 4.98 -72.71
C SER A 206 -74.34 4.18 -71.77
N VAL A 207 -74.31 4.58 -70.51
CA VAL A 207 -73.72 3.88 -69.37
C VAL A 207 -74.22 2.43 -69.32
N VAL A 208 -73.33 1.44 -69.10
CA VAL A 208 -73.35 0.39 -68.04
C VAL A 208 -72.03 -0.43 -68.13
N ASN A 209 -71.31 -0.61 -67.01
CA ASN A 209 -70.45 -1.78 -66.71
C ASN A 209 -70.21 -1.80 -65.18
N ALA A 210 -70.67 -2.82 -64.45
CA ALA A 210 -70.05 -4.13 -64.22
C ALA A 210 -68.99 -4.11 -63.08
N THR A 211 -69.43 -4.63 -61.93
CA THR A 211 -68.71 -5.42 -60.89
C THR A 211 -67.18 -5.54 -60.96
N LEU A 212 -66.48 -5.36 -59.82
CA LEU A 212 -65.47 -6.31 -59.31
C LEU A 212 -64.87 -5.92 -57.94
N SER A 213 -64.89 -6.90 -57.03
CA SER A 213 -63.88 -7.28 -56.02
C SER A 213 -63.09 -6.20 -55.25
N SER A 214 -63.24 -6.23 -53.93
CA SER A 214 -62.12 -5.92 -53.02
C SER A 214 -62.08 -6.99 -51.93
N SER A 215 -61.11 -7.89 -52.08
CA SER A 215 -60.57 -8.70 -51.00
C SER A 215 -60.11 -7.77 -49.89
N GLN A 216 -60.80 -7.80 -48.75
CA GLN A 216 -60.29 -7.16 -47.55
C GLN A 216 -59.08 -7.94 -47.07
N ASN A 217 -57.92 -7.35 -47.36
CA ASN A 217 -56.67 -7.55 -46.66
C ASN A 217 -56.94 -7.62 -45.16
N THR A 218 -56.62 -8.76 -44.56
CA THR A 218 -56.35 -8.87 -43.13
C THR A 218 -55.04 -8.13 -42.84
N SER A 219 -55.07 -6.79 -42.91
CA SER A 219 -54.10 -6.00 -42.15
C SER A 219 -54.48 -6.21 -40.70
N VAL A 220 -53.82 -7.20 -40.08
CA VAL A 220 -53.77 -7.35 -38.64
C VAL A 220 -53.16 -6.03 -38.15
N ARG A 221 -54.03 -5.07 -37.84
CA ARG A 221 -53.64 -3.90 -37.07
C ARG A 221 -53.11 -4.47 -35.76
N GLU A 222 -51.79 -4.55 -35.62
CA GLU A 222 -51.17 -4.85 -34.34
C GLU A 222 -51.79 -3.90 -33.32
N SER A 223 -52.59 -4.47 -32.42
CA SER A 223 -53.38 -3.68 -31.48
C SER A 223 -52.42 -2.83 -30.66
N PRO A 224 -52.57 -1.50 -30.59
CA PRO A 224 -51.68 -0.61 -29.84
C PRO A 224 -51.58 -1.01 -28.35
N LEU A 225 -52.54 -1.78 -27.86
CA LEU A 225 -52.53 -2.42 -26.54
C LEU A 225 -51.38 -3.45 -26.42
N LEU A 226 -51.18 -4.28 -27.44
CA LEU A 226 -50.15 -5.33 -27.47
C LEU A 226 -48.74 -4.73 -27.48
N LEU A 227 -48.53 -3.65 -28.25
CA LEU A 227 -47.26 -2.91 -28.25
C LEU A 227 -46.96 -2.25 -26.90
N ASN A 228 -48.00 -1.77 -26.20
CA ASN A 228 -47.83 -1.22 -24.87
C ASN A 228 -47.49 -2.30 -23.84
N GLU A 229 -48.11 -3.47 -23.96
CA GLU A 229 -47.82 -4.65 -23.14
C GLU A 229 -46.38 -5.15 -23.35
N ILE A 230 -45.92 -5.24 -24.60
CA ILE A 230 -44.53 -5.58 -24.92
C ILE A 230 -43.55 -4.55 -24.31
N ARG A 231 -43.89 -3.26 -24.32
CA ARG A 231 -43.07 -2.22 -23.68
C ARG A 231 -43.02 -2.38 -22.15
N SER A 232 -44.16 -2.64 -21.52
CA SER A 232 -44.25 -2.90 -20.08
C SER A 232 -43.45 -4.14 -19.68
N LEU A 233 -43.59 -5.24 -20.42
CA LEU A 233 -42.86 -6.49 -20.18
C LEU A 233 -41.35 -6.32 -20.37
N LYS A 234 -40.91 -5.56 -21.38
CA LYS A 234 -39.50 -5.21 -21.56
C LYS A 234 -38.95 -4.39 -20.39
N LEU A 235 -39.75 -3.46 -19.84
CA LEU A 235 -39.36 -2.67 -18.66
C LEU A 235 -39.26 -3.55 -17.41
N ALA A 236 -40.24 -4.43 -17.19
CA ALA A 236 -40.26 -5.37 -16.07
C ALA A 236 -39.06 -6.33 -16.12
N LEU A 237 -38.77 -6.88 -17.30
CA LEU A 237 -37.62 -7.76 -17.52
C LEU A 237 -36.29 -7.02 -17.29
N LYS A 238 -36.18 -5.77 -17.73
CA LYS A 238 -35.00 -4.94 -17.43
C LYS A 238 -34.83 -4.71 -15.92
N ASN A 239 -35.93 -4.45 -15.21
CA ASN A 239 -35.91 -4.25 -13.77
C ASN A 239 -35.49 -5.53 -13.02
N GLU A 240 -36.02 -6.68 -13.43
CA GLU A 240 -35.64 -7.98 -12.86
C GLU A 240 -34.16 -8.30 -13.12
N GLN A 241 -33.67 -8.02 -14.33
CA GLN A 241 -32.25 -8.14 -14.66
C GLN A 241 -31.38 -7.22 -13.82
N SER A 242 -31.79 -5.96 -13.57
CA SER A 242 -31.05 -5.05 -12.71
C SER A 242 -31.03 -5.48 -11.24
N GLU A 243 -32.15 -5.99 -10.71
CA GLU A 243 -32.21 -6.51 -9.34
C GLU A 243 -31.34 -7.77 -9.19
N LYS A 244 -31.38 -8.68 -10.16
CA LYS A 244 -30.48 -9.85 -10.18
C LYS A 244 -29.02 -9.43 -10.21
N PHE A 245 -28.67 -8.46 -11.06
CA PHE A 245 -27.30 -7.94 -11.13
C PHE A 245 -26.87 -7.25 -9.84
N LYS A 246 -27.78 -6.50 -9.21
CA LYS A 246 -27.56 -5.85 -7.91
C LYS A 246 -27.31 -6.89 -6.81
N LEU A 247 -28.11 -7.95 -6.73
CA LEU A 247 -27.90 -9.04 -5.77
C LEU A 247 -26.56 -9.75 -5.99
N GLN A 248 -26.18 -9.99 -7.26
CA GLN A 248 -24.87 -10.56 -7.60
C GLN A 248 -23.72 -9.63 -7.19
N ILE A 249 -23.84 -8.33 -7.46
CA ILE A 249 -22.86 -7.31 -7.03
C ILE A 249 -22.77 -7.27 -5.51
N ASP A 250 -23.89 -7.29 -4.81
CA ASP A 250 -23.91 -7.20 -3.35
C ASP A 250 -23.28 -8.44 -2.73
N HIS A 251 -23.47 -9.63 -3.32
CA HIS A 251 -22.74 -10.82 -2.92
C HIS A 251 -21.22 -10.67 -3.09
N ILE A 252 -20.77 -10.16 -4.24
CA ILE A 252 -19.36 -9.93 -4.52
C ILE A 252 -18.78 -8.84 -3.60
N LYS A 253 -19.52 -7.76 -3.35
CA LYS A 253 -19.13 -6.71 -2.40
C LYS A 253 -18.99 -7.28 -0.99
N ASN A 254 -19.92 -8.11 -0.53
CA ASN A 254 -19.81 -8.75 0.77
C ASN A 254 -18.56 -9.62 0.88
N LEU A 255 -18.21 -10.37 -0.18
CA LEU A 255 -16.96 -11.12 -0.24
C LEU A 255 -15.73 -10.20 -0.23
N LEU A 256 -15.80 -9.04 -0.91
CA LEU A 256 -14.72 -8.06 -0.94
C LEU A 256 -14.55 -7.35 0.41
N ASP A 257 -15.65 -7.03 1.10
CA ASP A 257 -15.66 -6.37 2.40
C ASP A 257 -15.15 -7.28 3.53
N GLN A 258 -15.23 -8.60 3.36
CA GLN A 258 -14.57 -9.57 4.25
C GLN A 258 -13.04 -9.53 4.15
N LEU A 259 -12.48 -8.97 3.06
CA LEU A 259 -11.04 -8.84 2.88
C LEU A 259 -10.53 -7.54 3.53
N LYS A 260 -9.35 -7.60 4.15
CA LYS A 260 -8.74 -6.42 4.76
C LYS A 260 -8.40 -5.39 3.67
N PRO A 261 -8.77 -4.10 3.83
CA PRO A 261 -8.50 -3.07 2.84
C PRO A 261 -6.98 -2.88 2.66
N LEU A 262 -6.57 -2.73 1.40
CA LEU A 262 -5.17 -2.49 1.03
C LEU A 262 -4.77 -1.05 1.37
N ASN A 263 -3.86 -0.88 2.32
CA ASN A 263 -3.31 0.43 2.67
C ASN A 263 -2.12 0.75 1.78
N ILE A 264 -2.36 1.54 0.74
CA ILE A 264 -1.28 2.05 -0.11
C ILE A 264 -0.56 3.18 0.65
N PRO A 265 0.77 3.08 0.87
CA PRO A 265 1.52 4.16 1.51
C PRO A 265 1.48 5.40 0.61
N LYS A 266 0.75 6.44 1.04
CA LYS A 266 0.69 7.72 0.34
C LYS A 266 2.05 8.43 0.43
N ARG A 267 2.48 9.07 -0.65
CA ARG A 267 3.67 9.94 -0.66
C ARG A 267 3.48 11.09 0.33
N LYS A 268 4.46 11.23 1.24
CA LYS A 268 4.41 12.13 2.39
C LYS A 268 5.24 13.38 2.10
N SER A 269 4.59 14.49 1.77
CA SER A 269 5.07 15.83 2.17
C SER A 269 3.98 16.86 1.89
N THR A 270 3.18 17.19 2.89
CA THR A 270 2.41 18.43 2.88
C THR A 270 3.36 19.58 3.17
N GLU A 271 3.14 20.75 2.57
CA GLU A 271 3.96 21.95 2.86
C GLU A 271 3.93 22.30 4.36
N GLU A 272 2.81 22.02 5.03
CA GLU A 272 2.64 22.17 6.48
C GLU A 272 3.60 21.28 7.29
N LEU A 273 3.89 20.05 6.84
CA LEU A 273 4.90 19.19 7.46
C LEU A 273 6.28 19.78 7.38
N LYS A 274 6.64 20.29 6.20
CA LYS A 274 7.96 20.85 5.96
C LYS A 274 8.16 22.07 6.85
N HIS A 275 7.16 22.96 6.90
CA HIS A 275 7.19 24.13 7.75
C HIS A 275 7.31 23.78 9.24
N LEU A 276 6.56 22.78 9.71
CA LEU A 276 6.62 22.31 11.10
C LEU A 276 7.96 21.64 11.43
N SER A 277 8.52 20.88 10.49
CA SER A 277 9.85 20.27 10.62
C SER A 277 10.95 21.33 10.67
N ILE A 278 10.87 22.38 9.85
CA ILE A 278 11.81 23.51 9.88
C ILE A 278 11.70 24.25 11.21
N LYS A 279 10.48 24.55 11.68
CA LYS A 279 10.25 25.14 13.01
C LYS A 279 10.85 24.30 14.14
N ALA A 280 10.74 22.97 14.07
CA ALA A 280 11.32 22.08 15.05
C ALA A 280 12.85 22.10 15.02
N GLN A 281 13.47 22.11 13.84
CA GLN A 281 14.92 22.16 13.68
C GLN A 281 15.51 23.50 14.15
N THR A 282 14.85 24.62 13.85
CA THR A 282 15.29 25.94 14.31
C THR A 282 15.17 26.06 15.83
N LEU A 283 14.06 25.60 16.41
CA LEU A 283 13.88 25.57 17.87
C LEU A 283 14.93 24.69 18.56
N LEU A 284 15.23 23.52 17.99
CA LEU A 284 16.27 22.64 18.52
C LEU A 284 17.65 23.32 18.48
N SER A 285 17.97 24.01 17.38
CA SER A 285 19.22 24.78 17.26
C SER A 285 19.29 25.92 18.28
N ASP A 286 18.18 26.65 18.47
CA ASP A 286 18.05 27.71 19.47
C ASP A 286 18.29 27.16 20.89
N ILE A 287 17.66 26.03 21.23
CA ILE A 287 17.82 25.36 22.54
C ILE A 287 19.27 24.90 22.72
N GLN A 288 19.88 24.27 21.72
CA GLN A 288 21.27 23.80 21.83
C GLN A 288 22.25 24.97 22.04
N ARG A 289 22.01 26.10 21.38
CA ARG A 289 22.82 27.31 21.53
C ARG A 289 22.62 27.97 22.89
N ASP A 290 21.37 28.06 23.34
CA ASP A 290 21.01 28.80 24.54
C ASP A 290 21.16 27.95 25.83
N MET A 291 21.19 26.62 25.76
CA MET A 291 21.39 25.76 26.95
C MET A 291 22.86 25.61 27.37
N LEU A 292 23.80 26.16 26.61
CA LEU A 292 25.22 26.19 27.01
C LEU A 292 25.40 27.09 28.25
N PRO A 293 25.96 26.58 29.36
CA PRO A 293 26.16 27.38 30.57
C PRO A 293 27.20 28.49 30.30
N THR A 294 26.79 29.75 30.41
CA THR A 294 27.70 30.91 30.30
C THR A 294 27.94 31.52 31.67
N VAL A 295 29.21 31.64 32.05
CA VAL A 295 29.61 32.33 33.29
C VAL A 295 29.64 33.83 33.04
N VAL A 296 29.08 34.62 33.96
CA VAL A 296 29.07 36.09 33.87
C VAL A 296 30.45 36.65 34.15
N ASP A 297 31.03 37.39 33.21
CA ASP A 297 32.29 38.11 33.44
C ASP A 297 32.07 39.31 34.37
N ILE A 298 32.67 39.24 35.56
CA ILE A 298 32.55 40.26 36.61
C ILE A 298 33.71 41.27 36.59
N SER A 299 34.67 41.14 35.68
CA SER A 299 35.91 41.92 35.67
C SER A 299 35.75 43.37 35.20
N LYS A 300 34.70 43.69 34.43
CA LYS A 300 34.50 45.00 33.78
C LYS A 300 33.36 45.84 34.38
N ARG A 301 33.03 45.66 35.67
CA ARG A 301 31.92 46.38 36.30
C ARG A 301 32.25 47.86 36.50
N ARG A 302 31.31 48.73 36.11
CA ARG A 302 31.27 50.14 36.52
C ARG A 302 30.10 50.36 37.47
N PRO A 303 30.28 51.11 38.57
CA PRO A 303 29.17 51.46 39.47
C PRO A 303 28.07 52.20 38.70
N GLY A 304 26.81 51.74 38.82
CA GLY A 304 25.64 52.40 38.23
C GLY A 304 25.19 51.90 36.86
N GLU A 305 25.83 50.86 36.29
CA GLU A 305 25.44 50.30 34.99
C GLU A 305 24.63 49.00 35.18
N PRO A 306 23.29 49.01 35.07
CA PRO A 306 22.42 47.89 35.43
C PRO A 306 22.57 46.66 34.52
N SER A 307 23.24 46.78 33.37
CA SER A 307 23.36 45.71 32.38
C SER A 307 24.35 44.59 32.78
N LEU A 308 25.31 44.87 33.68
CA LEU A 308 26.38 43.95 34.10
C LEU A 308 26.16 43.33 35.50
N GLU A 309 25.00 43.54 36.12
CA GLU A 309 24.69 42.88 37.39
C GLU A 309 24.41 41.38 37.16
N PRO A 310 25.05 40.46 37.95
CA PRO A 310 24.80 39.03 37.83
C PRO A 310 23.34 38.66 38.01
N ALA A 311 22.63 39.37 38.89
CA ALA A 311 21.19 39.18 39.11
C ALA A 311 20.40 39.40 37.80
N ASN A 312 20.69 40.48 37.06
CA ASN A 312 20.02 40.78 35.79
C ASN A 312 20.40 39.79 34.69
N HIS A 313 21.63 39.24 34.70
CA HIS A 313 22.01 38.17 33.78
C HIS A 313 21.26 36.86 34.06
N ILE A 314 21.13 36.48 35.33
CA ILE A 314 20.36 35.29 35.74
C ILE A 314 18.88 35.46 35.37
N VAL A 315 18.29 36.63 35.67
CA VAL A 315 16.90 36.92 35.32
C VAL A 315 16.69 36.88 33.80
N ARG A 316 17.62 37.42 33.01
CA ARG A 316 17.57 37.35 31.54
C ARG A 316 17.66 35.92 31.03
N ARG A 317 18.52 35.09 31.62
CA ARG A 317 18.62 33.65 31.32
C ARG A 317 17.31 32.92 31.62
N MET A 318 16.74 33.13 32.82
CA MET A 318 15.46 32.54 33.19
C MET A 318 14.32 32.99 32.26
N GLN A 319 14.33 34.26 31.83
CA GLN A 319 13.34 34.77 30.87
C GLN A 319 13.49 34.11 29.49
N GLN A 320 14.72 33.92 29.02
CA GLN A 320 15.01 33.23 27.76
C GLN A 320 14.57 31.77 27.82
N GLU A 321 14.87 31.07 28.91
CA GLU A 321 14.44 29.68 29.15
C GLU A 321 12.91 29.58 29.15
N LYS A 322 12.22 30.48 29.85
CA LYS A 322 10.76 30.52 29.86
C LYS A 322 10.17 30.77 28.46
N LEU A 323 10.76 31.68 27.69
CA LEU A 323 10.32 31.96 26.32
C LEU A 323 10.51 30.75 25.41
N LEU A 324 11.66 30.05 25.53
CA LEU A 324 11.91 28.81 24.80
C LEU A 324 10.90 27.74 25.18
N GLN A 325 10.60 27.58 26.47
CA GLN A 325 9.57 26.65 26.96
C GLN A 325 8.19 26.97 26.36
N GLU A 326 7.80 28.25 26.31
CA GLU A 326 6.54 28.67 25.68
C GLU A 326 6.51 28.36 24.17
N ARG A 327 7.64 28.51 23.48
CA ARG A 327 7.77 28.14 22.05
C ARG A 327 7.68 26.63 21.85
N VAL A 328 8.28 25.82 22.74
CA VAL A 328 8.17 24.35 22.73
C VAL A 328 6.72 23.93 22.89
N ASN A 329 6.02 24.45 23.89
CA ASN A 329 4.62 24.11 24.15
C ASN A 329 3.72 24.46 22.95
N LYS A 330 3.90 25.65 22.35
CA LYS A 330 3.17 26.04 21.14
C LYS A 330 3.43 25.10 19.96
N LEU A 331 4.69 24.71 19.75
CA LEU A 331 5.05 23.77 18.70
C LEU A 331 4.43 22.38 18.95
N GLN A 332 4.42 21.93 20.20
CA GLN A 332 3.78 20.68 20.61
C GLN A 332 2.27 20.69 20.30
N ASP A 333 1.57 21.80 20.57
CA ASP A 333 0.15 21.97 20.25
C ASP A 333 -0.09 21.95 18.72
N GLU A 334 0.74 22.65 17.94
CA GLU A 334 0.69 22.64 16.47
C GLU A 334 0.89 21.23 15.92
N VAL A 335 1.87 20.48 16.44
CA VAL A 335 2.15 19.09 16.07
C VAL A 335 0.97 18.19 16.41
N MET A 336 0.41 18.32 17.61
CA MET A 336 -0.74 17.53 18.05
C MET A 336 -1.96 17.78 17.17
N CYS A 337 -2.28 19.04 16.86
CA CYS A 337 -3.37 19.41 15.95
C CYS A 337 -3.17 18.78 14.57
N GLU A 338 -1.96 18.79 14.06
CA GLU A 338 -1.63 18.25 12.74
C GLU A 338 -1.69 16.72 12.69
N ILE A 339 -1.30 16.03 13.77
CA ILE A 339 -1.49 14.58 13.91
C ILE A 339 -2.98 14.21 13.86
N VAL A 340 -3.80 14.94 14.60
CA VAL A 340 -5.26 14.74 14.66
C VAL A 340 -5.92 14.98 13.29
N LYS A 341 -5.52 16.04 12.57
CA LYS A 341 -6.04 16.35 11.22
C LYS A 341 -5.77 15.24 10.20
N ARG A 342 -4.64 14.55 10.30
CA ARG A 342 -4.26 13.49 9.36
C ARG A 342 -4.97 12.18 9.59
N LYS A 343 -5.39 11.91 10.82
CA LYS A 343 -6.15 10.70 11.15
C LYS A 343 -7.62 10.94 10.78
N ARG A 344 -8.09 10.19 9.78
CA ARG A 344 -9.51 10.20 9.42
C ARG A 344 -10.33 9.74 10.63
N GLY A 345 -11.34 10.52 11.01
CA GLY A 345 -12.18 10.26 12.18
C GLY A 345 -11.52 10.55 13.54
N GLY A 346 -10.29 11.07 13.58
CA GLY A 346 -9.58 11.37 14.83
C GLY A 346 -9.96 12.72 15.47
N LYS A 347 -10.77 13.54 14.80
CA LYS A 347 -11.21 14.86 15.27
C LYS A 347 -12.70 14.91 15.53
N VAL A 348 -13.10 15.69 16.52
CA VAL A 348 -14.50 16.09 16.72
C VAL A 348 -14.85 17.19 15.71
N GLU A 349 -16.06 17.15 15.16
CA GLU A 349 -16.56 18.18 14.26
C GLU A 349 -17.00 19.41 15.06
N THR A 350 -16.16 20.45 15.03
CA THR A 350 -16.39 21.73 15.71
C THR A 350 -15.95 22.89 14.83
N ASP A 351 -16.67 24.03 14.89
CA ASP A 351 -16.46 25.17 13.98
C ASP A 351 -15.24 26.02 14.31
N LEU A 352 -14.82 26.06 15.58
CA LEU A 352 -13.83 27.03 16.07
C LEU A 352 -12.40 26.46 16.15
N ALA A 353 -12.25 25.21 16.54
CA ALA A 353 -10.96 24.59 16.80
C ALA A 353 -11.00 23.09 16.50
N VAL A 354 -9.82 22.46 16.43
CA VAL A 354 -9.69 21.02 16.24
C VAL A 354 -9.47 20.36 17.58
N PHE A 355 -10.41 19.52 18.00
CA PHE A 355 -10.27 18.72 19.21
C PHE A 355 -10.09 17.24 18.86
N PRO A 356 -9.14 16.54 19.50
CA PRO A 356 -9.02 15.09 19.36
C PRO A 356 -10.27 14.40 19.92
N THR A 357 -10.67 13.29 19.29
CA THR A 357 -11.70 12.42 19.88
C THR A 357 -11.17 11.74 21.15
N PRO A 358 -12.04 11.33 22.09
CA PRO A 358 -11.61 10.63 23.31
C PRO A 358 -10.79 9.36 23.00
N GLU A 359 -11.12 8.65 21.93
CA GLU A 359 -10.37 7.49 21.45
C GLU A 359 -8.99 7.88 20.91
N MET A 360 -8.90 8.98 20.15
CA MET A 360 -7.63 9.50 19.66
C MET A 360 -6.73 9.96 20.82
N SER A 361 -7.28 10.62 21.84
CA SER A 361 -6.53 11.01 23.04
C SER A 361 -5.99 9.80 23.80
N LYS A 362 -6.78 8.73 23.93
CA LYS A 362 -6.31 7.46 24.53
C LYS A 362 -5.22 6.82 23.70
N ALA A 363 -5.40 6.72 22.38
CA ALA A 363 -4.42 6.17 21.47
C ALA A 363 -3.10 6.96 21.43
N LEU A 364 -3.15 8.29 21.65
CA LEU A 364 -1.94 9.12 21.77
C LEU A 364 -1.22 8.93 23.11
N ALA A 365 -1.93 8.54 24.16
CA ALA A 365 -1.33 8.23 25.45
C ALA A 365 -0.71 6.81 25.47
N GLU A 366 -1.22 5.90 24.65
CA GLU A 366 -0.70 4.54 24.46
C GLU A 366 0.59 4.56 23.63
N THR A 367 1.71 4.85 24.29
CA THR A 367 3.04 4.91 23.64
C THR A 367 3.69 3.53 23.50
N GLU A 368 3.36 2.60 24.38
CA GLU A 368 3.96 1.27 24.46
C GLU A 368 2.92 0.16 24.27
N PRO A 369 3.28 -0.93 23.57
CA PRO A 369 2.40 -2.09 23.41
C PRO A 369 2.09 -2.72 24.77
N ILE A 370 0.82 -2.98 25.03
CA ILE A 370 0.39 -3.70 26.24
C ILE A 370 0.75 -5.18 26.08
N VAL A 371 1.48 -5.75 27.03
CA VAL A 371 1.80 -7.19 27.04
C VAL A 371 0.55 -7.98 27.42
N ILE A 372 -0.01 -8.70 26.44
CA ILE A 372 -1.24 -9.50 26.62
C ILE A 372 -0.94 -10.86 27.24
N GLY A 373 0.26 -11.42 27.00
CA GLY A 373 0.69 -12.69 27.57
C GLY A 373 2.06 -13.13 27.07
N GLU A 374 2.59 -14.19 27.68
CA GLU A 374 3.84 -14.83 27.30
C GLU A 374 3.55 -16.25 26.80
N LEU A 375 4.06 -16.59 25.61
CA LEU A 375 3.96 -17.93 25.06
C LEU A 375 5.31 -18.63 25.18
N THR A 376 5.38 -19.64 26.03
CA THR A 376 6.57 -20.50 26.15
C THR A 376 6.52 -21.61 25.11
N LEU A 377 7.40 -21.51 24.11
CA LEU A 377 7.63 -22.57 23.14
C LEU A 377 8.63 -23.60 23.70
N PRO A 378 8.49 -24.90 23.39
CA PRO A 378 9.45 -25.92 23.81
C PRO A 378 10.82 -25.59 23.20
N ARG A 379 11.83 -25.41 24.07
CA ARG A 379 13.20 -25.06 23.69
C ARG A 379 14.08 -26.30 23.70
N THR A 380 15.07 -26.30 22.80
CA THR A 380 16.19 -27.23 22.87
C THR A 380 17.44 -26.49 23.42
N GLU A 381 18.38 -27.20 24.06
CA GLU A 381 19.46 -26.66 24.92
C GLU A 381 20.41 -25.63 24.27
N ASN A 382 20.27 -25.41 22.98
CA ASN A 382 21.07 -24.50 22.18
C ASN A 382 20.54 -23.08 22.05
N ASP A 383 19.27 -22.87 22.37
CA ASP A 383 18.64 -21.59 22.07
C ASP A 383 18.88 -20.58 23.17
N SER A 384 19.39 -19.42 22.77
CA SER A 384 19.52 -18.25 23.63
C SER A 384 18.17 -17.92 24.26
N LYS A 385 18.19 -17.48 25.53
CA LYS A 385 17.01 -17.02 26.30
C LYS A 385 16.47 -15.68 25.76
N ASN A 386 16.30 -15.56 24.45
CA ASN A 386 15.78 -14.37 23.82
C ASN A 386 14.25 -14.39 23.90
N VAL A 387 13.69 -13.40 24.57
CA VAL A 387 12.25 -13.09 24.52
C VAL A 387 12.04 -12.28 23.25
N VAL A 388 11.25 -12.82 22.32
CA VAL A 388 10.92 -12.13 21.07
C VAL A 388 9.56 -11.44 21.23
N PRO A 389 9.49 -10.09 21.16
CA PRO A 389 8.21 -9.40 21.20
C PRO A 389 7.47 -9.67 19.89
N VAL A 390 6.31 -10.32 19.99
CA VAL A 390 5.41 -10.56 18.86
C VAL A 390 4.24 -9.59 18.97
N TYR A 391 4.05 -8.77 17.94
CA TYR A 391 2.93 -7.85 17.81
C TYR A 391 1.82 -8.55 17.03
N LEU A 392 0.67 -8.73 17.67
CA LEU A 392 -0.51 -9.38 17.09
C LEU A 392 -1.43 -8.35 16.40
#